data_AF-A0A151IY50-F1
#
_entry.id   AF-A0A151IY50-F1
#
_cell.length_a   1.000
_cell.length_b   1.000
_cell.length_c   1.000
_cell.angle_alpha   90.00
_cell.angle_beta   90.00
_cell.angle_gamma   90.00
#
_symmetry.space_group_name_H-M   'P 1'
#
loop_
_entity.id
_entity.type
_entity.pdbx_description
1 polymer ?
#
loop_
_entity_poly.entity_id
_entity_poly.type
_entity_poly.pdbx_seq_one_letter_code
_entity_poly.pdbx_strand_id
1 'polypeptide(L)'
;MYNQLDDTWDSDHFPIVFKLETHRGIYSKRTNRITTKKTDWNKYAELVRSKFEKFFAESSELITGSDGLSVRYSGFTKVLTDAVHEASGRRPNQLSSGKRIRREKSGNPNSWWDKDCDNAVNDRKMALREFKRNKCLNKYIEYKRCRAVARKTIKYKKKMNFEAFCKSINRFSGMRYV
;
A
#
# COMPACT_ATOMS: atom_id res chain seq x y z
N MET A 1 1.90 -10.97 -20.22
CA MET A 1 2.83 -12.02 -20.66
C MET A 1 3.29 -12.83 -19.45
N TYR A 2 3.38 -14.16 -19.56
CA TYR A 2 3.85 -15.04 -18.49
C TYR A 2 5.21 -15.64 -18.86
N ASN A 3 6.05 -15.93 -17.87
CA ASN A 3 7.36 -16.56 -18.06
C ASN A 3 7.61 -17.59 -16.95
N GLN A 4 8.15 -18.75 -17.30
CA GLN A 4 8.62 -19.76 -16.34
C GLN A 4 10.03 -19.39 -15.85
N LEU A 5 10.30 -19.56 -14.56
CA LEU A 5 11.65 -19.36 -14.01
C LEU A 5 12.48 -20.65 -14.12
N ASP A 6 13.80 -20.49 -14.28
CA ASP A 6 14.75 -21.62 -14.36
C ASP A 6 15.10 -22.26 -13.01
N ASP A 7 14.66 -21.66 -11.92
CA ASP A 7 14.96 -22.07 -10.55
C ASP A 7 13.69 -22.55 -9.89
N THR A 8 13.68 -23.78 -9.36
CA THR A 8 12.50 -24.37 -8.72
C THR A 8 12.25 -23.82 -7.32
N TRP A 9 13.17 -23.00 -6.78
CA TRP A 9 13.12 -22.51 -5.39
C TRP A 9 12.88 -23.62 -4.39
N ASP A 10 13.55 -24.76 -4.62
CA ASP A 10 13.50 -25.92 -3.74
C ASP A 10 12.15 -26.69 -3.73
N SER A 11 11.22 -26.28 -4.60
CA SER A 11 9.98 -26.99 -4.95
C SER A 11 10.24 -28.09 -5.99
N ASP A 12 9.26 -28.98 -6.15
CA ASP A 12 9.13 -29.95 -7.24
C ASP A 12 8.63 -29.31 -8.55
N HIS A 13 8.01 -28.13 -8.47
CA HIS A 13 7.53 -27.36 -9.61
C HIS A 13 8.34 -26.08 -9.88
N PHE A 14 8.39 -25.66 -11.15
CA PHE A 14 8.95 -24.36 -11.52
C PHE A 14 7.93 -23.24 -11.32
N PRO A 15 8.31 -22.11 -10.71
CA PRO A 15 7.45 -20.96 -10.60
C PRO A 15 7.12 -20.34 -11.97
N ILE A 16 5.87 -19.91 -12.13
CA ILE A 16 5.42 -19.10 -13.27
C ILE A 16 5.23 -17.66 -12.79
N VAL A 17 5.85 -16.72 -13.50
CA VAL A 17 5.80 -15.29 -13.19
C VAL A 17 4.94 -14.56 -14.23
N PHE A 18 3.97 -13.80 -13.73
CA PHE A 18 3.13 -12.93 -14.54
C PHE A 18 3.51 -11.48 -14.27
N LYS A 19 3.69 -10.70 -15.34
CA LYS A 19 3.83 -9.24 -15.23
C LYS A 19 2.51 -8.59 -15.57
N LEU A 20 2.00 -7.79 -14.63
CA LEU A 20 0.77 -7.03 -14.77
C LEU A 20 1.13 -5.55 -14.75
N GLU A 21 0.88 -4.87 -15.85
CA GLU A 21 0.96 -3.41 -15.90
C GLU A 21 -0.30 -2.85 -15.25
N THR A 22 -0.16 -2.45 -13.99
CA THR A 22 -1.26 -1.85 -13.25
C THR A 22 -0.91 -0.40 -12.91
N HIS A 23 -1.78 0.51 -13.33
CA HIS A 23 -1.70 1.90 -12.92
C HIS A 23 -2.36 2.01 -11.55
N ARG A 24 -1.53 1.98 -10.49
CA ARG A 24 -2.01 2.27 -9.14
C ARG A 24 -2.12 3.78 -8.98
N GLY A 25 -3.34 4.30 -9.04
CA GLY A 25 -3.61 5.63 -8.48
C GLY A 25 -3.27 5.61 -7.00
N ILE A 26 -2.26 6.39 -6.58
CA ILE A 26 -1.99 6.55 -5.15
C ILE A 26 -3.20 7.26 -4.55
N TYR A 27 -4.05 6.51 -3.84
CA TYR A 27 -5.11 7.10 -3.04
C TYR A 27 -4.47 7.98 -1.97
N SER A 28 -4.42 9.28 -2.22
CA SER A 28 -3.66 10.25 -1.44
C SER A 28 -4.52 11.05 -0.46
N LYS A 29 -5.79 10.69 -0.30
CA LYS A 29 -6.65 11.32 0.70
C LYS A 29 -6.19 10.90 2.09
N ARG A 30 -5.51 11.81 2.80
CA ARG A 30 -5.15 11.63 4.22
C ARG A 30 -6.37 11.50 5.12
N THR A 31 -7.50 12.07 4.71
CA THR A 31 -8.75 12.01 5.45
C THR A 31 -9.91 12.28 4.51
N ASN A 32 -11.04 11.61 4.73
CA ASN A 32 -12.32 11.94 4.10
C ASN A 32 -13.02 13.11 4.82
N ARG A 33 -12.39 13.69 5.86
CA ARG A 33 -12.97 14.77 6.64
C ARG A 33 -12.88 16.10 5.92
N ILE A 34 -14.04 16.60 5.52
CA ILE A 34 -14.24 17.95 4.96
C ILE A 34 -14.10 19.06 6.01
N THR A 35 -14.33 18.75 7.29
CA THR A 35 -14.21 19.67 8.42
C THR A 35 -12.81 19.68 9.03
N THR A 36 -12.53 20.67 9.88
CA THR A 36 -11.31 20.79 10.68
C THR A 36 -11.68 21.02 12.15
N LYS A 37 -10.70 21.00 13.06
CA LYS A 37 -10.96 21.41 14.46
C LYS A 37 -11.34 22.88 14.60
N LYS A 38 -11.07 23.71 13.59
CA LYS A 38 -11.35 25.16 13.56
C LYS A 38 -12.64 25.50 12.80
N THR A 39 -13.44 24.50 12.40
CA THR A 39 -14.69 24.76 11.69
C THR A 39 -15.66 25.47 12.62
N ASP A 40 -16.09 26.67 12.22
CA ASP A 40 -17.11 27.44 12.93
C ASP A 40 -18.50 26.95 12.53
N TRP A 41 -19.17 26.26 13.45
CA TRP A 41 -20.47 25.65 13.20
C TRP A 41 -21.62 26.67 13.14
N ASN A 42 -21.48 27.82 13.82
CA ASN A 42 -22.49 28.88 13.77
C ASN A 42 -22.44 29.56 12.40
N LYS A 43 -21.23 29.93 11.95
CA LYS A 43 -21.00 30.45 10.60
C LYS A 43 -21.45 29.45 9.53
N TYR A 44 -21.19 28.15 9.72
CA TYR A 44 -21.67 27.12 8.81
C TYR A 44 -23.20 27.12 8.70
N ALA A 45 -23.92 27.15 9.83
CA ALA A 45 -25.37 27.13 9.84
C ALA A 45 -25.96 28.37 9.13
N GLU A 46 -25.39 29.55 9.34
CA GLU A 46 -25.79 30.79 8.65
C GLU A 46 -25.54 30.71 7.14
N LEU A 47 -24.35 30.24 6.73
CA LEU A 47 -24.01 30.08 5.31
C LEU A 47 -24.91 29.07 4.61
N VAL A 48 -25.22 27.95 5.28
CA VAL A 48 -26.13 26.94 4.76
C VAL A 48 -27.52 27.53 4.53
N ARG A 49 -28.09 28.23 5.52
CA ARG A 49 -29.42 28.87 5.37
C ARG A 49 -29.43 29.86 4.21
N SER A 50 -28.49 30.80 4.18
CA SER A 50 -28.44 31.83 3.13
C SER A 50 -28.23 31.24 1.73
N LYS A 51 -27.35 30.24 1.58
CA LYS A 51 -27.09 29.60 0.28
C LYS A 51 -28.26 28.71 -0.16
N PHE A 52 -28.96 28.06 0.76
CA PHE A 52 -30.15 27.28 0.42
C PHE A 52 -31.32 28.16 0.00
N GLU A 53 -31.56 29.30 0.67
CA GLU A 53 -32.60 30.24 0.25
C GLU A 53 -32.41 30.68 -1.22
N LYS A 54 -31.18 31.00 -1.61
CA LYS A 54 -30.83 31.33 -3.00
C LYS A 54 -30.99 30.14 -3.93
N PHE A 55 -30.47 28.97 -3.53
CA PHE A 55 -30.58 27.74 -4.31
C PHE A 55 -32.03 27.33 -4.58
N PHE A 56 -32.91 27.44 -3.58
CA PHE A 56 -34.33 27.12 -3.73
C PHE A 56 -35.06 28.14 -4.58
N ALA A 57 -34.77 29.44 -4.42
CA ALA A 57 -35.33 30.50 -5.25
C ALA A 57 -34.96 30.36 -6.73
N GLU A 58 -33.71 29.98 -7.03
CA GLU A 58 -33.23 29.76 -8.41
C GLU A 58 -33.70 28.43 -9.01
N SER A 59 -34.00 27.42 -8.18
CA SER A 59 -34.40 26.07 -8.62
C SER A 59 -35.89 25.92 -8.95
N SER A 60 -36.70 26.97 -8.78
CA SER A 60 -38.15 26.91 -8.96
C SER A 60 -38.61 26.78 -10.43
N GLU A 61 -37.74 27.05 -11.41
CA GLU A 61 -38.16 27.14 -12.82
C GLU A 61 -37.83 25.92 -13.69
N LEU A 62 -37.02 24.96 -13.23
CA LEU A 62 -36.54 23.91 -14.14
C LEU A 62 -36.57 22.50 -13.52
N ILE A 63 -37.05 21.59 -14.37
CA ILE A 63 -36.86 20.13 -14.41
C ILE A 63 -38.05 19.27 -13.96
N THR A 64 -38.99 19.10 -14.90
CA THR A 64 -39.86 17.91 -15.02
C THR A 64 -39.11 16.83 -15.81
N GLY A 65 -38.40 15.92 -15.13
CA GLY A 65 -37.70 14.79 -15.75
C GLY A 65 -36.84 13.99 -14.77
N SER A 66 -36.48 12.74 -15.12
CA SER A 66 -35.72 11.84 -14.20
C SER A 66 -34.31 12.33 -13.87
N ASP A 67 -33.72 13.19 -14.70
CA ASP A 67 -32.40 13.81 -14.45
C ASP A 67 -32.45 14.96 -13.42
N GLY A 68 -33.66 15.48 -13.12
CA GLY A 68 -33.83 16.60 -12.19
C GLY A 68 -33.53 16.29 -10.73
N LEU A 69 -33.61 15.01 -10.34
CA LEU A 69 -33.24 14.60 -8.99
C LEU A 69 -31.72 14.55 -8.82
N SER A 70 -31.01 14.05 -9.83
CA SER A 70 -29.54 13.98 -9.84
C SER A 70 -28.93 15.38 -9.78
N VAL A 71 -29.42 16.29 -10.62
CA VAL A 71 -28.99 17.70 -10.65
C VAL A 71 -29.28 18.37 -9.31
N ARG A 72 -30.49 18.23 -8.75
CA ARG A 72 -30.83 18.80 -7.42
C ARG A 72 -29.97 18.25 -6.30
N TYR A 73 -29.70 16.94 -6.29
CA TYR A 73 -28.85 16.31 -5.29
C TYR A 73 -27.39 16.78 -5.39
N SER A 74 -26.87 16.92 -6.61
CA SER A 74 -25.53 17.49 -6.82
C SER A 74 -25.43 18.95 -6.36
N GLY A 75 -26.46 19.76 -6.62
CA GLY A 75 -26.55 21.14 -6.13
C GLY A 75 -26.60 21.22 -4.61
N PHE A 76 -27.45 20.40 -3.98
CA PHE A 76 -27.56 20.28 -2.52
C PHE A 76 -26.22 19.92 -1.87
N THR A 77 -25.55 18.88 -2.38
CA THR A 77 -24.25 18.43 -1.85
C THR A 77 -23.16 19.48 -2.05
N LYS A 78 -23.20 20.24 -3.16
CA LYS A 78 -22.29 21.35 -3.42
C LYS A 78 -22.48 22.50 -2.42
N VAL A 79 -23.73 22.91 -2.16
CA VAL A 79 -24.03 23.96 -1.17
C VAL A 79 -23.47 23.60 0.21
N LEU A 80 -23.71 22.37 0.67
CA LEU A 80 -23.18 21.89 1.95
C LEU A 80 -21.65 21.87 1.96
N THR A 81 -21.03 21.41 0.87
CA THR A 81 -19.56 21.30 0.75
C THR A 81 -18.91 22.68 0.77
N ASP A 82 -19.45 23.64 0.03
CA ASP A 82 -18.94 25.01 -0.06
C ASP A 82 -19.09 25.76 1.27
N ALA A 83 -20.22 25.60 1.96
CA ALA A 83 -20.42 26.17 3.28
C ALA A 83 -19.42 25.60 4.31
N VAL A 84 -19.14 24.29 4.28
CA VAL A 84 -18.11 23.70 5.16
C VAL A 84 -16.72 24.22 4.84
N HIS A 85 -16.36 24.37 3.56
CA HIS A 85 -15.04 24.90 3.17
C HIS A 85 -14.83 26.33 3.69
N GLU A 86 -15.84 27.18 3.55
CA GLU A 86 -15.82 28.57 4.00
C GLU A 86 -15.80 28.70 5.52
N ALA A 87 -16.64 27.92 6.23
CA ALA A 87 -16.67 27.86 7.69
C ALA A 87 -15.39 27.26 8.29
N SER A 88 -14.68 26.41 7.53
CA SER A 88 -13.41 25.81 7.94
C SER A 88 -12.18 26.65 7.54
N GLY A 89 -12.37 27.79 6.86
CA GLY A 89 -11.28 28.63 6.35
C GLY A 89 -10.42 27.97 5.27
N ARG A 90 -10.94 26.94 4.58
CA ARG A 90 -10.23 26.24 3.49
C ARG A 90 -10.38 27.05 2.20
N ARG A 91 -9.30 27.66 1.71
CA ARG A 91 -9.27 28.30 0.38
C ARG A 91 -9.21 27.23 -0.72
N PRO A 92 -9.82 27.44 -1.90
CA PRO A 92 -9.75 26.49 -3.03
C PRO A 92 -8.31 26.10 -3.39
N ASN A 93 -7.38 27.05 -3.34
CA ASN A 93 -5.96 26.85 -3.67
C ASN A 93 -5.15 26.07 -2.61
N GLN A 94 -5.73 25.72 -1.46
CA GLN A 94 -5.08 24.94 -0.39
C GLN A 94 -5.39 23.44 -0.47
N LEU A 95 -6.26 23.01 -1.39
CA LEU A 95 -6.68 21.60 -1.52
C LEU A 95 -5.60 20.72 -2.18
N SER A 96 -4.64 21.30 -2.91
CA SER A 96 -3.61 20.56 -3.67
C SER A 96 -2.20 20.58 -3.05
N SER A 97 -1.94 21.42 -2.04
CA SER A 97 -0.57 21.71 -1.57
C SER A 97 -0.11 20.88 -0.37
N GLY A 98 -0.75 19.73 -0.11
CA GLY A 98 -0.28 18.80 0.91
C GLY A 98 1.10 18.24 0.52
N LYS A 99 2.18 18.81 1.09
CA LYS A 99 3.56 18.34 0.93
C LYS A 99 3.57 16.84 1.23
N ARG A 100 3.79 16.02 0.19
CA ARG A 100 3.90 14.56 0.32
C ARG A 100 5.04 14.28 1.28
N ILE A 101 4.73 13.85 2.51
CA ILE A 101 5.74 13.26 3.39
C ILE A 101 6.23 12.02 2.65
N ARG A 102 7.42 12.11 2.06
CA ARG A 102 8.14 10.94 1.57
C ARG A 102 8.43 10.11 2.81
N ARG A 103 7.65 9.06 3.04
CA ARG A 103 8.09 8.00 3.93
C ARG A 103 9.37 7.47 3.31
N GLU A 104 10.48 7.57 4.04
CA GLU A 104 11.70 6.86 3.67
C GLU A 104 11.30 5.41 3.39
N LYS A 105 11.82 4.84 2.30
CA LYS A 105 11.60 3.43 2.00
C LYS A 105 12.15 2.67 3.21
N SER A 106 11.26 2.13 4.04
CA SER A 106 11.64 1.18 5.06
C SER A 106 12.46 0.10 4.36
N GLY A 107 13.61 -0.26 4.95
CA GLY A 107 14.48 -1.31 4.42
C GLY A 107 13.74 -2.63 4.20
N ASN A 108 14.46 -3.65 3.73
CA ASN A 108 13.90 -4.99 3.46
C ASN A 108 12.88 -5.37 4.55
N PRO A 109 11.59 -5.57 4.21
CA PRO A 109 10.56 -5.87 5.20
C PRO A 109 10.84 -7.18 5.96
N ASN A 110 11.73 -8.03 5.42
CA ASN A 110 12.18 -9.25 6.06
C ASN A 110 13.46 -9.01 6.87
N SER A 111 13.30 -8.74 8.16
CA SER A 111 14.41 -8.55 9.11
C SER A 111 15.34 -9.77 9.25
N TRP A 112 14.86 -10.97 8.94
CA TRP A 112 15.63 -12.22 8.99
C TRP A 112 16.48 -12.47 7.74
N TRP A 113 16.30 -11.69 6.68
CA TRP A 113 17.03 -11.88 5.42
C TRP A 113 18.22 -10.92 5.35
N ASP A 114 19.42 -11.48 5.36
CA ASP A 114 20.68 -10.75 5.28
C ASP A 114 21.57 -11.23 4.13
N LYS A 115 22.79 -10.67 4.06
CA LYS A 115 23.76 -10.99 3.02
C LYS A 115 24.15 -12.48 3.00
N ASP A 116 24.10 -13.18 4.14
CA ASP A 116 24.41 -14.61 4.19
C ASP A 116 23.33 -15.43 3.47
N CYS A 117 22.06 -15.03 3.62
CA CYS A 117 20.95 -15.60 2.85
C CYS A 117 21.14 -15.36 1.35
N ASP A 118 21.53 -14.15 0.95
CA ASP A 118 21.81 -13.82 -0.46
C ASP A 118 22.92 -14.69 -1.02
N ASN A 119 24.06 -14.77 -0.31
CA ASN A 119 25.22 -15.56 -0.73
C ASN A 119 24.85 -17.05 -0.87
N ALA A 120 24.21 -17.63 0.14
CA ALA A 120 23.86 -19.06 0.10
C ALA A 120 22.84 -19.38 -1.02
N VAL A 121 21.91 -18.47 -1.32
CA VAL A 121 20.97 -18.63 -2.45
C VAL A 121 21.68 -18.48 -3.78
N ASN A 122 22.62 -17.54 -3.91
CA ASN A 122 23.41 -17.33 -5.11
C ASN A 122 24.31 -18.53 -5.41
N ASP A 123 25.02 -19.06 -4.41
CA ASP A 123 25.87 -20.25 -4.55
C ASP A 123 25.07 -21.45 -5.04
N ARG A 124 23.90 -21.69 -4.44
CA ARG A 124 22.98 -22.74 -4.89
C ARG A 124 22.54 -22.54 -6.34
N LYS A 125 22.21 -21.30 -6.75
CA LYS A 125 21.82 -20.99 -8.13
C LYS A 125 22.97 -21.21 -9.10
N MET A 126 24.18 -20.81 -8.74
CA MET A 126 25.38 -21.01 -9.56
C MET A 126 25.68 -22.50 -9.74
N ALA A 127 25.65 -23.28 -8.65
CA ALA A 127 25.86 -24.72 -8.71
C ALA A 127 24.78 -25.43 -9.57
N LEU A 128 23.51 -24.99 -9.47
CA LEU A 128 22.44 -25.51 -10.33
C LEU A 128 22.69 -25.21 -11.82
N ARG A 129 23.08 -23.97 -12.14
CA ARG A 129 23.42 -23.58 -13.52
C ARG A 129 24.59 -24.39 -14.06
N GLU A 130 25.61 -24.59 -13.24
CA GLU A 130 26.79 -25.37 -13.62
C GLU A 130 26.44 -26.84 -13.86
N PHE A 131 25.61 -27.44 -12.99
CA PHE A 131 25.09 -28.78 -13.20
C PHE A 131 24.25 -28.87 -14.47
N LYS A 132 23.35 -27.92 -14.73
CA LYS A 132 22.54 -27.91 -15.97
C LYS A 132 23.38 -27.83 -17.23
N ARG A 133 24.50 -27.09 -17.18
CA ARG A 133 25.44 -26.95 -18.31
C ARG A 133 26.25 -28.22 -18.56
N ASN A 134 26.88 -28.76 -17.51
CA ASN A 134 27.85 -29.85 -17.65
C ASN A 134 27.25 -31.26 -17.47
N LYS A 135 26.10 -31.36 -16.80
CA LYS A 135 25.33 -32.60 -16.53
C LYS A 135 26.13 -33.77 -15.95
N CYS A 136 27.18 -33.50 -15.16
CA CYS A 136 28.01 -34.55 -14.55
C CYS A 136 27.73 -34.73 -13.05
N LEU A 137 28.06 -35.92 -12.53
CA LEU A 137 27.78 -36.33 -11.15
C LEU A 137 28.42 -35.40 -10.12
N ASN A 138 29.68 -34.99 -10.31
CA ASN A 138 30.37 -34.09 -9.39
C ASN A 138 29.66 -32.75 -9.23
N LYS A 139 29.15 -32.18 -10.33
CA LYS A 139 28.37 -30.93 -10.29
C LYS A 139 26.99 -31.12 -9.67
N TYR A 140 26.39 -32.30 -9.83
CA TYR A 140 25.15 -32.64 -9.13
C TYR A 140 25.36 -32.73 -7.61
N ILE A 141 26.42 -33.41 -7.16
CA ILE A 141 26.80 -33.50 -5.74
C ILE A 141 27.00 -32.11 -5.16
N GLU A 142 27.73 -31.24 -5.88
CA GLU A 142 27.98 -29.87 -5.42
C GLU A 142 26.70 -29.05 -5.32
N TYR A 143 25.83 -29.13 -6.34
CA TYR A 143 24.50 -28.52 -6.26
C TYR A 143 23.70 -29.00 -5.04
N LYS A 144 23.72 -30.31 -4.73
CA LYS A 144 23.03 -30.87 -3.57
C LYS A 144 23.60 -30.34 -2.25
N ARG A 145 24.92 -30.15 -2.16
CA ARG A 145 25.59 -29.52 -1.01
C ARG A 145 25.16 -28.06 -0.85
N CYS A 146 25.28 -27.23 -1.89
CA CYS A 146 24.86 -25.83 -1.84
C CYS A 146 23.37 -25.69 -1.50
N ARG A 147 22.52 -26.59 -2.02
CA ARG A 147 21.09 -26.65 -1.67
C ARG A 147 20.87 -26.92 -0.19
N ALA A 148 21.61 -27.86 0.41
CA ALA A 148 21.52 -28.16 1.84
C ALA A 148 22.00 -26.98 2.70
N VAL A 149 23.10 -26.33 2.30
CA VAL A 149 23.64 -25.13 2.98
C VAL A 149 22.61 -24.00 2.95
N ALA A 150 22.07 -23.65 1.77
CA ALA A 150 21.05 -22.61 1.63
C ALA A 150 19.82 -22.87 2.52
N ARG A 151 19.32 -24.12 2.53
CA ARG A 151 18.22 -24.54 3.41
C ARG A 151 18.55 -24.32 4.89
N LYS A 152 19.74 -24.75 5.32
CA LYS A 152 20.20 -24.62 6.71
C LYS A 152 20.30 -23.15 7.12
N THR A 153 20.95 -22.32 6.31
CA THR A 153 21.14 -20.89 6.56
C THR A 153 19.80 -20.17 6.69
N ILE A 154 18.88 -20.37 5.74
CA ILE A 154 17.55 -19.73 5.77
C ILE A 154 16.76 -20.16 7.01
N LYS A 155 16.73 -21.47 7.33
CA LYS A 155 16.02 -21.97 8.51
C LYS A 155 16.60 -21.39 9.81
N TYR A 156 17.93 -21.32 9.90
CA TYR A 156 18.62 -20.76 11.05
C TYR A 156 18.30 -19.27 11.24
N LYS A 157 18.40 -18.46 10.18
CA LYS A 157 18.12 -17.02 10.24
C LYS A 157 16.66 -16.72 10.61
N LYS A 158 15.71 -17.49 10.05
CA LYS A 158 14.29 -17.42 10.45
C LYS A 158 14.09 -17.71 11.94
N LYS A 159 14.72 -18.77 12.44
CA LYS A 159 14.66 -19.15 13.85
C LYS A 159 15.22 -18.05 14.75
N MET A 160 16.42 -17.54 14.46
CA MET A 160 17.06 -16.48 15.24
C MET A 160 16.23 -15.20 15.27
N ASN A 161 15.67 -14.80 14.13
CA ASN A 161 14.80 -13.64 14.08
C ASN A 161 13.51 -13.83 14.88
N PHE A 162 12.91 -15.01 14.83
CA PHE A 162 11.73 -15.33 15.63
C PHE A 162 12.05 -15.29 17.13
N GLU A 163 13.18 -15.89 17.54
CA GLU A 163 13.63 -15.81 18.94
C GLU A 163 13.91 -14.38 19.39
N ALA A 164 14.54 -13.57 18.53
CA ALA A 164 14.78 -12.16 18.80
C ALA A 164 13.48 -11.35 18.94
N PHE A 165 12.48 -11.64 18.09
CA PHE A 165 11.14 -11.07 18.21
C PHE A 165 10.47 -11.47 19.53
N CYS A 166 10.49 -12.75 19.90
CA CYS A 166 9.93 -13.19 21.18
C CYS A 166 10.60 -12.50 22.38
N LYS A 167 11.92 -12.28 22.32
CA LYS A 167 12.69 -11.57 23.35
C LYS A 167 12.42 -10.05 23.38
N SER A 168 11.99 -9.46 22.27
CA SER A 168 11.69 -8.02 22.22
C SER A 168 10.33 -7.70 22.86
N ILE A 169 9.44 -8.68 22.96
CA ILE A 169 8.16 -8.57 23.68
C ILE A 169 8.44 -8.51 25.19
N ASN A 170 8.01 -7.43 25.83
CA ASN A 170 8.14 -7.22 27.27
C ASN A 170 6.86 -6.60 27.84
N ARG A 171 6.83 -6.35 29.16
CA ARG A 171 5.66 -5.79 29.87
C ARG A 171 5.18 -4.41 29.38
N PHE A 172 5.99 -3.71 28.59
CA PHE A 172 5.67 -2.41 28.00
C PHE A 172 5.28 -2.51 26.52
N SER A 173 5.34 -3.71 25.92
CA SER A 173 4.91 -3.94 24.55
C SER A 173 3.38 -3.85 24.46
N GLY A 174 2.87 -2.87 23.72
CA GLY A 174 1.42 -2.73 23.51
C GLY A 174 0.86 -3.85 22.62
N MET A 175 -0.36 -4.32 22.89
CA MET A 175 -1.03 -5.38 22.11
C MET A 175 -1.23 -5.07 20.62
N ARG A 176 -1.07 -3.81 20.19
CA ARG A 176 -1.13 -3.43 18.77
C ARG A 176 0.16 -3.78 18.00
N TYR A 177 1.25 -4.10 18.70
CA TYR A 177 2.57 -4.35 18.15
C TYR A 177 2.91 -5.85 18.03
N VAL A 178 2.19 -6.70 18.77
CA VAL A 178 2.29 -8.17 18.76
C VAL A 178 1.23 -8.73 17.81
#